data_AF-A0A183HPW7-F1
#
_entry.id   AF-A0A183HPW7-F1
#
_cell.length_a   1.000
_cell.length_b   1.000
_cell.length_c   1.000
_cell.angle_alpha   90.00
_cell.angle_beta   90.00
_cell.angle_gamma   90.00
#
_symmetry.space_group_name_H-M   'P 1'
#
loop_
_entity.id
_entity.type
_entity.pdbx_description
1 polymer ?
#
loop_
_entity_poly.entity_id
_entity_poly.type
_entity_poly.pdbx_seq_one_letter_code
_entity_poly.pdbx_strand_id
1 'polypeptide(L)'
;MHSSSELVEDLFEDLKDGVLLCHLIEVLTGEALPVNKTKESKRVHHISNLTTALTVLRRRGLDLVNNNPTDIANGNPRIICGLIWQMILHFQIENNVQLLKEWGFELELANSPSTSKIENGSSPFSKLPYQLHIGRLKAPVDRVILRWVNAQLARYFRN
;
A
#
# COMPACT_ATOMS: atom_id res chain seq x y z
N MET A 1 22.38 6.39 11.79
CA MET A 1 21.72 5.74 12.94
C MET A 1 20.37 6.41 13.06
N HIS A 2 19.30 5.75 12.64
CA HIS A 2 17.96 6.33 12.66
C HIS A 2 17.45 6.33 14.10
N SER A 3 17.35 7.53 14.69
CA SER A 3 16.86 7.75 16.05
C SER A 3 15.33 7.70 16.07
N SER A 4 14.76 7.38 17.22
CA SER A 4 13.37 6.98 17.49
C SER A 4 12.25 7.98 17.13
N SER A 5 12.50 9.02 16.32
CA SER A 5 11.51 10.00 15.89
C SER A 5 12.02 10.69 14.62
N GLU A 6 11.77 10.10 13.45
CA GLU A 6 12.25 10.68 12.18
C GLU A 6 11.06 10.87 11.23
N LEU A 7 10.67 12.13 11.13
CA LEU A 7 9.99 12.63 9.93
C LEU A 7 10.96 12.41 8.77
N VAL A 8 10.44 11.95 7.63
CA VAL A 8 11.23 11.85 6.40
C VAL A 8 11.54 13.27 5.93
N GLU A 9 12.83 13.61 5.83
CA GLU A 9 13.29 14.91 5.34
C GLU A 9 13.60 14.83 3.84
N ASP A 10 14.29 13.78 3.41
CA ASP A 10 14.56 13.48 2.01
C ASP A 10 14.15 12.04 1.70
N LEU A 11 13.03 11.91 0.99
CA LEU A 11 12.46 10.62 0.60
C LEU A 11 13.47 9.71 -0.14
N PHE A 12 14.37 10.30 -0.92
CA PHE A 12 15.28 9.54 -1.78
C PHE A 12 16.53 9.07 -1.05
N GLU A 13 16.89 9.73 0.04
CA GLU A 13 18.01 9.33 0.89
C GLU A 13 17.53 8.47 2.07
N ASP A 14 16.47 8.89 2.76
CA ASP A 14 15.98 8.28 3.99
C ASP A 14 15.39 6.88 3.79
N LEU A 15 14.99 6.52 2.56
CA LEU A 15 14.49 5.18 2.24
C LEU A 15 15.56 4.19 1.77
N LYS A 16 16.80 4.63 1.51
CA LYS A 16 17.83 3.79 0.85
C LYS A 16 18.26 2.59 1.67
N ASP A 17 18.21 2.67 2.99
CA ASP A 17 18.60 1.57 3.87
C ASP A 17 17.47 0.55 4.11
N GLY A 18 16.27 0.86 3.62
CA GLY A 18 15.05 0.05 3.74
C GLY A 18 14.44 0.00 5.13
N VAL A 19 15.02 0.64 6.14
CA VAL A 19 14.53 0.58 7.52
C VAL A 19 13.18 1.29 7.65
N LEU A 20 13.11 2.55 7.20
CA LEU A 20 11.88 3.32 7.24
C LEU A 20 10.79 2.73 6.34
N LEU A 21 11.18 2.15 5.20
CA LEU A 21 10.25 1.44 4.32
C LEU A 21 9.64 0.23 5.03
N CYS A 22 10.45 -0.56 5.75
CA CYS A 22 9.93 -1.66 6.57
C CYS A 22 8.95 -1.15 7.62
N HIS A 23 9.31 -0.13 8.42
CA HIS A 23 8.40 0.42 9.44
C HIS A 23 7.09 0.94 8.85
N LEU A 24 7.15 1.62 7.69
CA LEU A 24 5.95 2.08 7.01
C LEU A 24 5.03 0.91 6.65
N ILE A 25 5.59 -0.19 6.14
CA ILE A 25 4.84 -1.40 5.85
C ILE A 25 4.27 -2.01 7.13
N GLU A 26 5.03 -2.06 8.23
CA GLU A 26 4.53 -2.54 9.52
C GLU A 26 3.31 -1.75 9.99
N VAL A 27 3.36 -0.42 9.89
CA VAL A 27 2.25 0.47 10.26
C VAL A 27 1.03 0.26 9.36
N LEU A 28 1.24 0.11 8.05
CA LEU A 28 0.14 -0.05 7.08
C LEU A 28 -0.50 -1.44 7.14
N THR A 29 0.27 -2.48 7.50
CA THR A 29 -0.17 -3.88 7.44
C THR A 29 -0.49 -4.48 8.81
N GLY A 30 0.00 -3.89 9.89
CA GLY A 30 -0.02 -4.47 11.24
C GLY A 30 0.91 -5.68 11.42
N GLU A 31 1.74 -6.01 10.43
CA GLU A 31 2.66 -7.15 10.45
C GLU A 31 4.08 -6.67 10.76
N ALA A 32 4.73 -7.25 11.77
CA ALA A 32 6.13 -6.93 12.09
C ALA A 32 7.09 -7.53 11.04
N LEU A 33 8.07 -6.74 10.61
CA LEU A 33 9.06 -7.12 9.61
C LEU A 33 10.45 -7.28 10.25
N PRO A 34 11.25 -8.28 9.85
CA PRO A 34 12.62 -8.37 10.30
C PRO A 34 13.45 -7.24 9.66
N VAL A 35 14.02 -6.36 10.49
CA VAL A 35 14.88 -5.25 10.05
C VAL A 35 16.30 -5.46 10.55
N ASN A 36 17.26 -5.48 9.62
CA ASN A 36 18.68 -5.50 9.96
C ASN A 36 19.13 -4.09 10.35
N LYS A 37 19.25 -3.84 11.66
CA LYS A 37 19.82 -2.62 12.23
C LYS A 37 21.14 -2.95 12.93
N THR A 38 22.21 -3.09 12.16
CA THR A 38 23.56 -3.30 12.70
C THR A 38 24.23 -1.97 13.00
N LYS A 39 25.19 -1.96 13.94
CA LYS A 39 25.97 -0.76 14.30
C LYS A 39 26.78 -0.21 13.10
N GLU A 40 27.19 -1.10 12.20
CA GLU A 40 27.79 -0.76 10.91
C GLU A 40 26.83 -1.15 9.78
N SER A 41 25.96 -0.22 9.38
CA SER A 41 25.11 -0.44 8.23
C SER A 41 25.94 -0.47 6.94
N LYS A 42 25.75 -1.51 6.15
CA LYS A 42 26.44 -1.76 4.88
C LYS A 42 25.41 -1.96 3.80
N ARG A 43 25.81 -1.77 2.54
CA ARG A 43 24.92 -1.93 1.37
C ARG A 43 24.20 -3.29 1.35
N VAL A 44 24.84 -4.36 1.79
CA VAL A 44 24.21 -5.69 1.91
C VAL A 44 23.02 -5.70 2.88
N HIS A 45 23.09 -4.95 3.98
CA HIS A 45 21.99 -4.82 4.93
C HIS A 45 20.84 -4.00 4.33
N HIS A 46 21.17 -2.94 3.58
CA HIS A 46 20.18 -2.11 2.88
C HIS A 46 19.38 -2.97 1.89
N ILE A 47 20.09 -3.69 1.02
CA ILE A 47 19.48 -4.60 0.04
C ILE A 47 18.63 -5.66 0.72
N SER A 48 19.10 -6.24 1.84
CA SER A 48 18.33 -7.23 2.59
C SER A 48 17.02 -6.64 3.13
N ASN A 49 17.06 -5.48 3.78
CA ASN A 49 15.85 -4.82 4.31
C ASN A 49 14.86 -4.48 3.19
N LEU A 50 15.36 -3.89 2.09
CA LEU A 50 14.54 -3.57 0.91
C LEU A 50 13.94 -4.82 0.26
N THR A 51 14.68 -5.92 0.21
CA THR A 51 14.17 -7.20 -0.30
C THR A 51 13.03 -7.73 0.58
N THR A 52 13.18 -7.66 1.90
CA THR A 52 12.11 -8.02 2.85
C THR A 52 10.87 -7.17 2.61
N ALA A 53 11.02 -5.84 2.57
CA ALA A 53 9.94 -4.90 2.33
C ALA A 53 9.17 -5.22 1.03
N LEU A 54 9.88 -5.33 -0.09
CA LEU A 54 9.27 -5.63 -1.39
C LEU A 54 8.62 -7.02 -1.43
N THR A 55 9.13 -8.00 -0.68
CA THR A 55 8.54 -9.33 -0.59
C THR A 55 7.17 -9.28 0.11
N VAL A 56 7.08 -8.55 1.22
CA VAL A 56 5.81 -8.36 1.93
C VAL A 56 4.78 -7.63 1.05
N LEU A 57 5.19 -6.58 0.35
CA LEU A 57 4.30 -5.86 -0.56
C LEU A 57 3.80 -6.74 -1.71
N ARG A 58 4.65 -7.59 -2.29
CA ARG A 58 4.20 -8.57 -3.29
C ARG A 58 3.19 -9.57 -2.72
N ARG A 59 3.41 -10.05 -1.49
CA ARG A 59 2.46 -10.94 -0.80
C ARG A 59 1.11 -10.26 -0.53
N ARG A 60 1.10 -8.94 -0.31
CA ARG A 60 -0.12 -8.12 -0.21
C ARG A 60 -0.81 -7.86 -1.56
N GLY A 61 -0.19 -8.25 -2.67
CA GLY A 61 -0.78 -8.19 -4.01
C GLY A 61 -0.35 -6.98 -4.84
N LEU A 62 0.71 -6.27 -4.45
CA LEU A 62 1.31 -5.24 -5.29
C LEU A 62 2.14 -5.88 -6.41
N ASP A 63 1.88 -5.45 -7.65
CA ASP A 63 2.68 -5.85 -8.80
C ASP A 63 3.92 -4.94 -8.96
N LEU A 64 5.04 -5.41 -8.42
CA LEU A 64 6.29 -4.64 -8.29
C LEU A 64 7.34 -5.04 -9.35
N VAL A 65 6.92 -5.27 -10.60
CA VAL A 65 7.80 -5.70 -11.72
C VAL A 65 9.00 -4.77 -11.92
N ASN A 66 8.84 -3.47 -11.69
CA ASN A 66 9.88 -2.46 -11.93
C ASN A 66 10.59 -1.97 -10.66
N ASN A 67 10.40 -2.63 -9.52
CA ASN A 67 11.03 -2.24 -8.25
C ASN A 67 12.11 -3.24 -7.85
N ASN A 68 13.37 -2.84 -8.06
CA ASN A 68 14.55 -3.59 -7.65
C ASN A 68 15.13 -2.98 -6.36
N PRO A 69 15.43 -3.79 -5.32
CA PRO A 69 16.12 -3.32 -4.10
C PRO A 69 17.37 -2.47 -4.38
N THR A 70 18.12 -2.80 -5.44
CA THR A 70 19.37 -2.10 -5.79
C THR A 70 19.12 -0.67 -6.21
N ASP A 71 18.08 -0.43 -7.01
CA ASP A 71 17.75 0.91 -7.48
C ASP A 71 17.21 1.80 -6.37
N ILE A 72 16.47 1.21 -5.43
CA ILE A 72 16.00 1.91 -4.22
C ILE A 72 17.20 2.24 -3.31
N ALA A 73 18.12 1.29 -3.10
CA ALA A 73 19.34 1.54 -2.32
C ALA A 73 20.25 2.60 -2.94
N ASN A 74 20.14 2.82 -4.26
CA ASN A 74 20.85 3.89 -4.98
C ASN A 74 20.13 5.24 -4.89
N GLY A 75 18.93 5.31 -4.31
CA GLY A 75 18.17 6.55 -4.19
C GLY A 75 17.51 6.98 -5.50
N ASN A 76 17.20 6.07 -6.43
CA ASN A 76 16.63 6.44 -7.72
C ASN A 76 15.23 7.10 -7.55
N PRO A 77 15.07 8.42 -7.83
CA PRO A 77 13.84 9.13 -7.50
C PRO A 77 12.62 8.59 -8.22
N ARG A 78 12.77 8.19 -9.50
CA ARG A 78 11.67 7.67 -10.30
C ARG A 78 11.11 6.36 -9.74
N ILE A 79 12.00 5.48 -9.28
CA ILE A 79 11.61 4.17 -8.73
C ILE A 79 11.01 4.34 -7.35
N ILE A 80 11.63 5.16 -6.49
CA ILE A 80 11.13 5.43 -5.15
C ILE A 80 9.75 6.10 -5.20
N CYS A 81 9.57 7.14 -6.02
CA CYS A 81 8.25 7.76 -6.21
C CYS A 81 7.21 6.76 -6.73
N GLY A 82 7.59 5.92 -7.71
CA GLY A 82 6.71 4.89 -8.25
C GLY A 82 6.24 3.89 -7.18
N LEU A 83 7.17 3.42 -6.36
CA LEU A 83 6.88 2.50 -5.25
C LEU A 83 5.92 3.12 -4.23
N ILE A 84 6.24 4.32 -3.74
CA ILE A 84 5.42 5.01 -2.74
C ILE A 84 4.03 5.30 -3.30
N TRP A 85 3.94 5.74 -4.55
CA TRP A 85 2.67 5.92 -5.23
C TRP A 85 1.83 4.63 -5.30
N GLN A 86 2.45 3.51 -5.70
CA GLN A 86 1.77 2.21 -5.73
C GLN A 86 1.27 1.79 -4.33
N MET A 87 2.08 2.02 -3.29
CA MET A 87 1.68 1.74 -1.90
C MET A 87 0.50 2.60 -1.47
N ILE A 88 0.58 3.92 -1.70
CA ILE A 88 -0.50 4.89 -1.42
C ILE A 88 -1.81 4.37 -2.02
N LEU A 89 -1.84 4.14 -3.32
CA LEU A 89 -3.04 3.67 -4.01
C LEU A 89 -3.55 2.34 -3.46
N HIS A 90 -2.67 1.36 -3.30
CA HIS A 90 -3.06 0.01 -2.87
C HIS A 90 -3.71 0.02 -1.48
N PHE A 91 -3.03 0.59 -0.48
CA PHE A 91 -3.51 0.55 0.90
C PHE A 91 -4.73 1.44 1.13
N GLN A 92 -4.83 2.57 0.41
CA GLN A 92 -6.01 3.43 0.52
C GLN A 92 -7.25 2.76 -0.09
N ILE A 93 -7.09 2.08 -1.23
CA ILE A 93 -8.17 1.30 -1.82
C ILE A 93 -8.53 0.13 -0.89
N GLU A 94 -7.55 -0.65 -0.42
CA GLU A 94 -7.76 -1.77 0.51
C GLU A 94 -8.56 -1.34 1.75
N ASN A 95 -8.14 -0.26 2.42
CA ASN A 95 -8.80 0.27 3.60
C ASN A 95 -10.25 0.72 3.31
N ASN A 96 -10.48 1.44 2.21
CA ASN A 96 -11.83 1.87 1.84
C ASN A 96 -12.74 0.69 1.49
N VAL A 97 -12.23 -0.30 0.77
CA VAL A 97 -12.97 -1.54 0.44
C VAL A 97 -13.33 -2.29 1.71
N GLN A 98 -12.42 -2.36 2.69
CA GLN A 98 -12.69 -3.01 3.97
C GLN A 98 -13.78 -2.27 4.77
N LEU A 99 -13.73 -0.94 4.83
CA LEU A 99 -14.78 -0.13 5.48
C LEU A 99 -16.15 -0.32 4.83
N LEU A 100 -16.21 -0.35 3.49
CA LEU A 100 -17.46 -0.61 2.77
C LEU A 100 -18.03 -2.00 3.11
N LYS A 101 -17.18 -3.03 3.20
CA LYS A 101 -17.60 -4.37 3.63
C LYS A 101 -18.15 -4.37 5.06
N GLU A 102 -17.51 -3.66 5.98
CA GLU A 102 -17.95 -3.53 7.38
C GLU A 102 -19.29 -2.80 7.50
N TRP A 103 -19.53 -1.80 6.65
CA TRP A 103 -20.83 -1.15 6.56
C TRP A 103 -21.89 -2.02 5.89
N GLY A 104 -21.49 -3.08 5.20
CA GLY A 104 -22.40 -4.09 4.65
C GLY A 104 -22.58 -4.01 3.13
N PHE A 105 -21.71 -3.30 2.41
CA PHE A 105 -21.69 -3.34 0.95
C PHE A 105 -20.98 -4.61 0.47
N GLU A 106 -21.58 -5.34 -0.47
CA GLU A 106 -20.85 -6.34 -1.25
C GLU A 106 -19.98 -5.65 -2.30
N LEU A 107 -18.73 -6.08 -2.39
CA LEU A 107 -17.85 -5.69 -3.49
C LEU A 107 -17.43 -6.95 -4.22
N GLU A 108 -17.81 -7.03 -5.49
CA GLU A 108 -17.31 -8.06 -6.38
C GLU A 108 -16.01 -7.53 -6.99
N LEU A 109 -14.87 -8.14 -6.64
CA LEU A 109 -13.67 -7.99 -7.45
C LEU A 109 -13.95 -8.71 -8.76
N ALA A 110 -14.11 -7.95 -9.84
CA ALA A 110 -14.38 -8.52 -11.15
C ALA A 110 -13.24 -9.46 -11.59
N ASN A 111 -13.39 -10.75 -11.34
CA ASN A 111 -12.72 -11.78 -12.13
C ASN A 111 -13.47 -11.87 -13.46
N SER A 112 -13.19 -11.00 -14.42
CA SER A 112 -13.77 -11.17 -15.76
C SER A 112 -13.02 -12.27 -16.52
N PRO A 113 -13.71 -13.30 -17.03
CA PRO A 113 -13.26 -14.04 -18.20
C PRO A 113 -13.35 -13.10 -19.43
N SER A 114 -12.32 -13.15 -20.28
CA SER A 114 -12.07 -12.31 -21.44
C SER A 114 -13.26 -12.09 -22.40
N THR A 115 -13.39 -10.89 -22.98
CA THR A 115 -13.63 -10.73 -24.43
C THR A 115 -12.91 -9.50 -24.96
N SER A 116 -12.30 -9.69 -26.13
CA SER A 116 -11.35 -8.83 -26.84
C SER A 116 -11.89 -7.43 -27.19
N LYS A 117 -11.13 -6.38 -26.85
CA LYS A 117 -11.03 -5.16 -27.66
C LYS A 117 -9.59 -4.69 -27.70
N ILE A 118 -9.07 -4.58 -28.92
CA ILE A 118 -7.80 -3.96 -29.24
C ILE A 118 -7.98 -2.46 -29.02
N GLU A 119 -7.26 -1.88 -28.06
CA GLU A 119 -7.15 -0.43 -27.93
C GLU A 119 -5.68 -0.01 -27.95
N ASN A 120 -5.29 0.57 -29.08
CA ASN A 120 -4.03 1.29 -29.27
C ASN A 120 -4.14 2.62 -28.52
N GLY A 121 -3.45 2.74 -27.40
CA GLY A 121 -3.39 3.96 -26.60
C GLY A 121 -2.84 3.67 -25.22
N SER A 122 -1.52 3.68 -25.08
CA SER A 122 -0.83 3.42 -23.81
C SER A 122 -1.01 4.60 -22.85
N SER A 123 -2.18 4.68 -22.20
CA SER A 123 -2.36 5.42 -20.96
C SER A 123 -1.89 4.54 -19.79
N PRO A 124 -1.01 5.02 -18.89
CA PRO A 124 -0.56 4.24 -17.73
C PRO A 124 -1.69 3.86 -16.75
N PHE A 125 -2.90 4.40 -16.95
CA PHE A 125 -4.03 4.29 -16.04
C PHE A 125 -5.04 3.18 -16.39
N SER A 126 -4.94 2.55 -17.57
CA SER A 126 -5.91 1.52 -18.01
C SER A 126 -5.76 0.16 -17.31
N LYS A 127 -4.79 0.02 -16.39
CA LYS A 127 -4.54 -1.20 -15.63
C LYS A 127 -4.69 -1.00 -14.12
N LEU A 128 -5.64 -0.16 -13.67
CA LEU A 128 -6.03 -0.25 -12.26
C LEU A 128 -6.74 -1.61 -12.05
N PRO A 129 -6.24 -2.49 -11.17
CA PRO A 129 -6.80 -3.84 -10.99
C PRO A 129 -8.16 -3.84 -10.25
N TYR A 130 -8.79 -2.68 -10.09
CA TYR A 130 -9.99 -2.51 -9.26
C TYR A 130 -11.11 -1.84 -10.06
N GLN A 131 -11.85 -2.62 -10.87
CA GLN A 131 -13.23 -2.27 -11.20
C GLN A 131 -14.11 -2.67 -10.01
N LEU A 132 -14.28 -1.74 -9.06
CA LEU A 132 -15.14 -1.95 -7.90
C LEU A 132 -16.61 -1.85 -8.34
N HIS A 133 -17.27 -2.99 -8.50
CA HIS A 133 -18.73 -3.03 -8.63
C HIS A 133 -19.34 -3.09 -7.23
N ILE A 134 -20.21 -2.12 -6.93
CA ILE A 134 -20.99 -2.11 -5.70
C ILE A 134 -22.13 -3.11 -5.87
N GLY A 135 -22.05 -4.22 -5.14
CA GLY A 135 -23.08 -5.26 -5.07
C GLY A 135 -24.23 -4.90 -4.14
N ARG A 136 -25.00 -5.90 -3.72
CA ARG A 136 -26.16 -5.69 -2.84
C ARG A 136 -25.72 -5.38 -1.40
N LEU A 137 -26.61 -4.72 -0.65
CA LEU A 137 -26.41 -4.48 0.78
C LEU A 137 -26.72 -5.77 1.58
N LYS A 138 -25.81 -6.14 2.47
CA LYS A 138 -25.96 -7.25 3.43
C LYS A 138 -26.84 -6.91 4.63
N ALA A 139 -27.26 -5.66 4.76
CA ALA A 139 -28.08 -5.18 5.87
C ALA A 139 -29.10 -4.14 5.37
N PRO A 140 -30.21 -3.93 6.11
CA PRO A 140 -31.12 -2.82 5.86
C PRO A 140 -30.39 -1.47 5.80
N VAL A 141 -30.81 -0.61 4.88
CA VAL A 141 -30.15 0.67 4.57
C VAL A 141 -29.97 1.55 5.81
N ASP A 142 -30.96 1.59 6.69
CA ASP A 142 -30.93 2.32 7.96
C ASP A 142 -29.78 1.87 8.86
N ARG A 143 -29.51 0.57 8.93
CA ARG A 143 -28.39 0.02 9.72
C ARG A 143 -27.03 0.38 9.12
N VAL A 144 -26.92 0.35 7.79
CA VAL A 144 -25.71 0.75 7.06
C VAL A 144 -25.40 2.22 7.32
N ILE A 145 -26.41 3.09 7.16
CA ILE A 145 -26.29 4.53 7.41
C ILE A 145 -25.92 4.80 8.88
N LEU A 146 -26.58 4.13 9.83
CA LEU A 146 -26.27 4.29 11.26
C LEU A 146 -24.81 3.95 11.57
N ARG A 147 -24.27 2.85 11.00
CA ARG A 147 -22.85 2.49 11.15
C ARG A 147 -21.92 3.54 10.59
N TRP A 148 -22.23 4.06 9.40
CA TRP A 148 -21.45 5.11 8.76
C TRP A 148 -21.42 6.39 9.60
N VAL A 149 -22.59 6.88 10.06
CA VAL A 149 -22.70 8.08 10.89
C VAL A 149 -21.89 7.94 12.18
N ASN A 150 -22.06 6.82 12.89
CA ASN A 150 -21.31 6.57 14.12
C ASN A 150 -19.80 6.48 13.88
N ALA A 151 -19.36 5.91 12.75
CA ALA A 151 -17.95 5.87 12.39
C ALA A 151 -17.36 7.28 12.18
N GLN A 152 -18.10 8.21 11.54
CA GLN A 152 -17.64 9.60 11.38
C GLN A 152 -17.58 10.33 12.72
N LEU A 153 -18.63 10.21 13.55
CA LEU A 153 -18.67 10.83 14.87
C LEU A 153 -17.55 10.31 15.78
N ALA A 154 -17.25 9.01 15.72
CA ALA A 154 -16.16 8.41 16.50
C ALA A 154 -14.76 8.93 16.13
N ARG A 155 -14.58 9.57 14.96
CA ARG A 155 -13.32 10.24 14.59
C ARG A 155 -13.23 11.63 15.22
N TYR A 156 -14.35 12.33 15.32
CA TYR A 156 -14.41 13.66 15.95
C TYR A 156 -14.14 13.58 17.45
N PHE A 157 -14.73 12.60 18.16
CA PHE A 157 -14.58 12.46 19.61
C PHE A 157 -13.30 11.73 20.06
N ARG A 158 -12.44 11.31 19.11
CA ARG A 158 -11.14 10.68 19.42
C ARG A 158 -9.95 11.65 19.37
N ASN A 159 -10.17 12.88 18.92
CA ASN A 159 -9.22 13.99 18.95
C ASN A 159 -9.60 14.97 20.06
#